data_AF-X1LSK8-F1
#
_entry.id   AF-X1LSK8-F1
#
_cell.length_a   1.000
_cell.length_b   1.000
_cell.length_c   1.000
_cell.angle_alpha   90.00
_cell.angle_beta   90.00
_cell.angle_gamma   90.00
#
_symmetry.space_group_name_H-M   'P 1'
#
loop_
_entity.id
_entity.type
_entity.pdbx_description
1 polymer ?
#
loop_
_entity_poly.entity_id
_entity_poly.type
_entity_poly.pdbx_seq_one_letter_code
_entity_poly.pdbx_strand_id
1 'polypeptide(L)' 'METLLRAVTIFIEVMLLTVVVYVVLNGVRLTIFDLGIRPKYEKVVAMALIAVGCLVVVFIIAHLTTFYPAIRLGK' A
#
# COMPACT_ATOMS: atom_id res chain seq x y z
N MET A 1 -6.08 -16.88 21.85
CA MET A 1 -4.98 -15.90 21.75
C MET A 1 -4.40 -15.84 20.33
N GLU A 2 -4.30 -16.96 19.60
CA GLU A 2 -3.77 -17.00 18.23
C GLU A 2 -4.55 -16.18 17.19
N THR A 3 -5.89 -16.17 17.24
CA THR A 3 -6.71 -15.43 16.27
C THR A 3 -6.58 -13.92 16.42
N LEU A 4 -6.52 -13.43 17.66
CA LEU A 4 -6.30 -12.00 17.94
C LEU A 4 -4.90 -11.58 17.55
N LEU A 5 -3.88 -12.40 17.84
CA LEU A 5 -2.50 -12.12 17.47
C LEU A 5 -2.34 -12.09 15.95
N ARG A 6 -2.94 -13.04 15.23
CA ARG A 6 -3.00 -13.05 13.75
C ARG A 6 -3.67 -11.79 13.19
N ALA A 7 -4.81 -11.39 13.75
CA ALA A 7 -5.50 -10.17 13.31
C ALA A 7 -4.65 -8.91 13.51
N VAL A 8 -3.97 -8.81 14.65
CA VAL A 8 -3.06 -7.69 14.96
C VAL A 8 -1.86 -7.68 14.01
N THR A 9 -1.24 -8.83 13.73
CA THR A 9 -0.10 -8.89 12.79
C THR A 9 -0.52 -8.47 11.37
N ILE A 10 -1.65 -8.98 10.87
CA ILE A 10 -2.21 -8.57 9.57
C ILE A 10 -2.47 -7.07 9.55
N PHE A 11 -3.07 -6.52 10.62
CA PHE A 11 -3.36 -5.09 10.70
C PHE A 11 -2.09 -4.24 10.65
N ILE A 12 -1.08 -4.58 11.44
CA ILE A 12 0.22 -3.86 11.46
C ILE A 12 0.89 -3.92 10.09
N GLU A 13 0.86 -5.08 9.44
CA GLU A 13 1.49 -5.28 8.14
C GLU A 13 0.80 -4.47 7.02
N VAL A 14 -0.53 -4.46 7.00
CA VAL A 14 -1.31 -3.59 6.09
C VAL A 14 -1.00 -2.12 6.35
N MET A 15 -0.86 -1.72 7.61
CA MET A 15 -0.55 -0.33 7.97
C MET A 15 0.85 0.08 7.48
N LEU A 16 1.86 -0.76 7.71
CA LEU A 16 3.23 -0.54 7.23
C LEU A 16 3.28 -0.45 5.71
N LEU A 17 2.64 -1.38 5.01
CA LEU A 17 2.62 -1.40 3.55
C LEU A 17 1.89 -0.19 2.97
N THR A 18 0.80 0.25 3.60
CA THR A 18 0.10 1.49 3.20
C THR A 18 1.02 2.70 3.31
N VAL A 19 1.78 2.81 4.41
CA VAL A 19 2.77 3.89 4.60
C VAL A 19 3.86 3.84 3.54
N VAL A 20 4.43 2.67 3.26
CA VAL A 20 5.47 2.50 2.23
C VAL A 20 4.94 2.91 0.85
N VAL A 21 3.76 2.43 0.46
CA VAL A 21 3.12 2.77 -0.81
C VAL A 21 2.88 4.28 -0.91
N TYR A 22 2.38 4.91 0.16
CA TYR A 22 2.17 6.35 0.20
C TYR A 22 3.47 7.13 -0.01
N VAL A 23 4.55 6.75 0.70
CA VAL A 23 5.87 7.39 0.57
C VAL A 23 6.41 7.24 -0.86
N VAL A 24 6.30 6.05 -1.46
CA VAL A 24 6.73 5.79 -2.84
C VAL A 24 5.95 6.65 -3.83
N LEU A 25 4.61 6.69 -3.73
CA LEU A 25 3.78 7.50 -4.62
C LEU A 25 4.07 8.99 -4.50
N ASN A 26 4.34 9.47 -3.27
CA ASN A 26 4.71 10.85 -3.06
C ASN A 26 6.11 11.17 -3.62
N GLY A 27 7.04 10.23 -3.53
CA GLY A 27 8.34 10.30 -4.22
C GLY A 27 8.18 10.41 -5.74
N VAL A 28 7.35 9.55 -6.34
CA VAL A 28 7.04 9.60 -7.78
C VAL A 28 6.42 10.96 -8.15
N ARG A 29 5.47 11.46 -7.35
CA ARG A 29 4.89 12.79 -7.56
C ARG A 29 5.97 13.87 -7.60
N LEU A 30 6.89 13.86 -6.64
CA LEU A 30 7.97 14.84 -6.56
C LEU A 30 8.93 14.75 -7.75
N THR A 31 9.33 13.54 -8.15
CA THR A 31 10.17 13.31 -9.34
C THR A 31 9.50 13.80 -10.62
N ILE A 32 8.18 13.58 -10.77
CA ILE A 32 7.42 14.08 -11.91
C ILE A 32 7.42 15.62 -11.95
N PHE A 33 7.31 16.27 -10.79
CA PHE A 33 7.42 17.72 -10.70
C PHE A 33 8.83 18.22 -11.04
N ASP A 34 9.87 17.52 -10.58
CA ASP A 34 11.28 17.85 -10.84
C ASP A 34 11.61 17.79 -12.35
N LEU A 35 11.03 16.82 -13.07
CA LEU A 35 11.13 16.69 -14.52
C LEU A 35 10.43 17.80 -15.33
N GLY A 36 9.88 18.82 -14.68
CA GLY A 36 9.33 20.00 -15.33
C GLY A 36 7.91 19.84 -15.86
N ILE A 37 7.15 18.84 -15.37
CA ILE A 37 5.72 18.77 -15.68
C ILE A 37 5.02 20.01 -15.11
N ARG A 38 4.34 20.75 -16.01
CA ARG A 38 3.62 21.98 -15.64
C ARG A 38 2.54 21.68 -14.59
N PRO A 39 2.31 22.59 -13.63
CA PRO A 39 1.28 22.44 -12.59
C PRO A 39 -0.14 22.29 -13.15
N LYS A 40 -0.37 22.64 -14.42
CA LYS A 40 -1.61 22.35 -15.16
C LYS A 40 -2.00 20.86 -15.14
N TYR A 41 -1.03 19.95 -15.10
CA TYR A 41 -1.28 18.50 -15.09
C TYR A 41 -1.26 17.89 -13.70
N GLU A 42 -1.03 18.69 -12.64
CA GLU A 42 -0.94 18.20 -11.26
C GLU A 42 -2.17 17.36 -10.87
N LYS A 43 -3.37 17.82 -11.21
CA LYS A 43 -4.61 17.10 -10.89
C LYS A 43 -4.68 15.74 -11.58
N VAL A 44 -4.24 15.67 -12.84
CA VAL A 44 -4.24 14.41 -13.61
C VAL A 44 -3.23 13.44 -13.04
N VAL A 45 -2.01 13.92 -12.72
CA VAL A 45 -0.95 13.11 -12.10
C VAL A 45 -1.40 12.61 -10.73
N ALA A 46 -1.99 13.48 -9.89
CA ALA A 46 -2.50 13.08 -8.59
C ALA A 46 -3.61 12.01 -8.71
N MET A 47 -4.53 12.17 -9.66
CA MET A 47 -5.60 11.21 -9.89
C MET A 47 -5.07 9.85 -10.39
N ALA A 48 -4.05 9.86 -11.26
CA ALA A 48 -3.36 8.65 -11.70
C ALA A 48 -2.61 7.96 -10.54
N LEU A 49 -1.89 8.72 -9.72
CA LEU A 49 -1.19 8.18 -8.54
C LEU A 49 -2.17 7.59 -7.51
N ILE A 50 -3.33 8.22 -7.30
CA ILE A 50 -4.40 7.67 -6.44
C ILE A 50 -4.93 6.36 -7.03
N ALA A 51 -5.19 6.30 -8.34
CA ALA A 51 -5.66 5.08 -8.99
C ALA A 51 -4.65 3.92 -8.84
N VAL A 52 -3.37 4.20 -9.09
CA VAL A 52 -2.29 3.23 -8.90
C VAL A 52 -2.18 2.82 -7.43
N GLY A 53 -2.21 3.78 -6.50
CA GLY A 53 -2.18 3.49 -5.07
C GLY A 53 -3.33 2.61 -4.60
N CYS A 54 -4.54 2.85 -5.09
CA CYS A 54 -5.71 2.02 -4.79
C CYS A 54 -5.51 0.58 -5.29
N LEU A 55 -5.05 0.40 -6.54
CA LEU A 55 -4.75 -0.91 -7.10
C LEU A 55 -3.69 -1.66 -6.28
N VAL A 56 -2.63 -0.97 -5.88
CA VAL A 56 -1.54 -1.56 -5.08
C VAL A 56 -2.05 -1.97 -3.69
N VAL A 57 -2.84 -1.13 -3.03
CA VAL A 57 -3.43 -1.46 -1.70
C VAL A 57 -4.34 -2.68 -1.80
N VAL A 58 -5.23 -2.73 -2.80
CA VAL A 58 -6.10 -3.90 -3.02
C VAL A 58 -5.30 -5.16 -3.29
N PHE A 59 -4.26 -5.08 -4.12
CA PHE A 59 -3.36 -6.19 -4.40
C PHE A 59 -2.66 -6.69 -3.13
N ILE A 60 -2.14 -5.78 -2.29
CA ILE A 60 -1.47 -6.11 -1.04
C ILE A 60 -2.44 -6.80 -0.06
N ILE A 61 -3.65 -6.28 0.09
CA ILE A 61 -4.67 -6.90 0.95
C ILE A 61 -4.97 -8.32 0.46
N ALA A 62 -5.24 -8.49 -0.84
CA ALA A 62 -5.51 -9.80 -1.42
C ALA A 62 -4.34 -10.78 -1.22
N HIS A 63 -3.11 -10.30 -1.41
CA HIS A 63 -1.89 -11.07 -1.19
C HIS A 63 -1.77 -11.51 0.27
N LEU A 64 -1.88 -10.59 1.23
CA LEU A 64 -1.81 -10.91 2.66
C LEU A 64 -2.92 -11.88 3.08
N THR A 65 -4.14 -11.73 2.57
CA THR A 65 -5.22 -12.67 2.88
C THR A 65 -4.99 -14.07 2.32
N THR A 66 -4.34 -14.19 1.16
CA THR A 66 -4.06 -15.47 0.51
C THR A 66 -2.86 -16.17 1.16
N PHE A 67 -1.84 -15.41 1.54
CA PHE A 67 -0.56 -15.94 2.02
C PHE A 67 -0.40 -15.94 3.55
N TYR A 68 -1.40 -15.52 4.33
CA TYR A 68 -1.40 -15.78 5.78
C TYR A 68 -1.84 -17.22 6.07
N PRO A 69 -0.92 -18.18 6.29
CA PRO A 69 -1.33 -19.48 6.80
C PRO A 69 -2.06 -19.29 8.14
N ALA A 70 -3.08 -20.11 8.40
CA ALA A 70 -3.56 -20.26 9.76
C ALA A 70 -2.34 -20.67 10.61
N ILE A 71 -2.05 -19.92 11.67
CA ILE A 71 -1.02 -20.29 12.64
C ILE A 71 -1.39 -21.69 13.11
N ARG A 72 -0.74 -22.71 12.56
CA ARG A 72 -0.72 -24.04 13.13
C ARG A 72 0.46 -24.00 14.06
N LEU A 73 0.23 -23.53 15.29
CA LEU A 73 1.05 -23.97 16.41
C LEU A 73 0.95 -25.50 16.41
N GLY A 74 1.97 -26.13 15.83
CA GLY A 74 2.06 -27.58 15.79
C GLY A 74 2.13 -28.11 17.20
N LYS A 75 1.27 -29.09 17.51
CA LYS A 75 1.27 -29.98 18.69
C LYS A 75 1.66 -29.36 20.03
#